data_AF-A0A8C9C3G5-F1
#
_entry.id   AF-A0A8C9C3G5-F1
#
_cell.length_a   1.000
_cell.length_b   1.000
_cell.length_c   1.000
_cell.angle_alpha   90.00
_cell.angle_beta   90.00
_cell.angle_gamma   90.00
#
_symmetry.space_group_name_H-M   'P 1'
#
loop_
_entity.id
_entity.type
_entity.pdbx_description
1 polymer ?
#
loop_
_entity_poly.entity_id
_entity_poly.type
_entity_poly.pdbx_seq_one_letter_code
_entity_poly.pdbx_strand_id
1 'polypeptide(L)'
;MSSTAAFYLLSTLGGYLVTSLLLKYPTLLHQRKKQRFLSKHISHRGGAGENLENTMAAFQHAVTVGTDMLELDCHITKDEEVVVSHDENLKRSTGVNVNISDLKYCELPPYLGKLDVSFQKACQCEGKDNRIPLLKEVFEAFPNTPINIDIKVNNNLLIKKVSELVKQYRREHITVWGNASYEIVEKCYKENSEIPILFSLQRVLLILGLFFTGLLPFVPIREQFFEIPMPSIILKLKEPHTMSRSQKFLIWLSDILLMRKALFDHLTARGIQVSFWNDAFKQHSSAV
;
A
#
# COMPACT_ATOMS: atom_id res chain seq x y z
N MET A 1 -7.13 -16.03 50.06
CA MET A 1 -6.39 -16.31 48.79
C MET A 1 -5.05 -16.91 49.18
N SER A 2 -4.61 -18.01 48.55
CA SER A 2 -3.27 -18.57 48.83
C SER A 2 -2.19 -17.57 48.43
N SER A 3 -1.05 -17.54 49.13
CA SER A 3 0.10 -16.68 48.83
C SER A 3 0.55 -16.82 47.37
N THR A 4 0.46 -18.03 46.83
CA THR A 4 0.72 -18.36 45.43
C THR A 4 -0.25 -17.67 44.46
N ALA A 5 -1.56 -17.64 44.77
CA ALA A 5 -2.55 -16.97 43.93
C ALA A 5 -2.36 -15.44 43.94
N ALA A 6 -1.98 -14.87 45.08
CA ALA A 6 -1.65 -13.45 45.18
C ALA A 6 -0.40 -13.08 44.36
N PHE A 7 0.62 -13.93 44.36
CA PHE A 7 1.84 -13.73 43.57
C PHE A 7 1.56 -13.77 42.05
N TYR A 8 0.77 -14.73 41.56
CA TYR A 8 0.39 -14.78 40.15
C TYR A 8 -0.46 -13.57 39.74
N LEU A 9 -1.36 -13.11 40.60
CA LEU A 9 -2.20 -11.96 40.33
C LEU A 9 -1.40 -10.65 40.29
N LEU A 10 -0.45 -10.46 41.23
CA LEU A 10 0.44 -9.29 41.24
C LEU A 10 1.39 -9.28 40.05
N SER A 11 1.96 -10.43 39.66
CA SER A 11 2.87 -10.50 38.52
C SER A 11 2.16 -10.27 37.19
N THR A 12 0.97 -10.83 37.00
CA THR A 12 0.14 -10.57 35.81
C THR A 12 -0.33 -9.12 35.71
N LEU A 13 -0.79 -8.53 36.83
CA LEU A 13 -1.17 -7.11 36.87
C LEU A 13 0.03 -6.20 36.60
N GLY A 14 1.18 -6.48 37.23
CA GLY A 14 2.41 -5.74 37.01
C GLY A 14 2.88 -5.81 35.55
N GLY A 15 2.89 -7.01 34.97
CA GLY A 15 3.22 -7.21 33.55
C GLY A 15 2.26 -6.46 32.62
N TYR A 16 0.96 -6.51 32.90
CA TYR A 16 -0.05 -5.76 32.13
C TYR A 16 0.18 -4.25 32.20
N LEU A 17 0.46 -3.70 33.39
CA LEU A 17 0.74 -2.27 33.55
C LEU A 17 1.99 -1.83 32.79
N VAL A 18 3.07 -2.61 32.88
CA VAL A 18 4.33 -2.34 32.16
C VAL A 18 4.12 -2.39 30.65
N THR A 19 3.50 -3.45 30.14
CA THR A 19 3.22 -3.60 28.70
C THR A 19 2.29 -2.51 28.18
N SER A 20 1.25 -2.13 28.94
CA SER A 20 0.35 -1.02 28.60
C SER A 20 1.09 0.33 28.57
N LEU A 21 1.98 0.59 29.53
CA LEU A 21 2.82 1.78 29.55
C LEU A 21 3.74 1.86 28.33
N LEU A 22 4.41 0.74 27.99
CA LEU A 22 5.31 0.64 26.85
C LEU A 22 4.56 0.72 25.51
N LEU A 23 3.33 0.21 25.46
CA LEU A 23 2.45 0.39 24.31
C LEU A 23 2.09 1.87 24.11
N LYS A 24 1.83 2.62 25.18
CA LYS A 24 1.53 4.05 25.10
C LYS A 24 2.77 4.92 24.80
N TYR A 25 3.93 4.53 25.32
CA TYR A 25 5.19 5.27 25.18
C TYR A 25 6.29 4.40 24.56
N PRO A 26 6.17 4.05 23.26
CA PRO A 26 7.15 3.19 22.60
C PRO A 26 8.54 3.80 22.51
N THR A 27 8.65 5.13 22.66
CA THR A 27 9.92 5.85 22.68
C THR A 27 10.83 5.51 23.86
N LEU A 28 10.30 4.82 24.88
CA LEU A 28 11.09 4.27 25.97
C LEU A 28 12.00 3.11 25.51
N LEU A 29 11.62 2.40 24.45
CA LEU A 29 12.37 1.25 23.91
C LEU A 29 12.90 1.48 22.50
N HIS A 30 12.26 2.35 21.72
CA HIS A 30 12.55 2.53 20.29
C HIS A 30 12.77 4.00 19.95
N GLN A 31 13.76 4.30 19.13
CA GLN A 31 13.86 5.64 18.54
C GLN A 31 12.74 5.86 17.53
N ARG A 32 12.11 7.04 17.57
CA ARG A 32 11.11 7.45 16.59
C ARG A 32 11.77 7.60 15.22
N LYS A 33 11.21 6.98 14.19
CA LYS A 33 11.71 7.09 12.81
C LYS A 33 11.53 8.51 12.28
N LYS A 34 12.53 9.01 11.54
CA LYS A 34 12.42 10.26 10.79
C LYS A 34 11.57 10.03 9.54
N GLN A 35 10.49 10.78 9.42
CA GLN A 35 9.67 10.78 8.21
C GLN A 35 10.37 11.63 7.14
N ARG A 36 10.62 11.06 5.96
CA ARG A 36 11.27 11.77 4.84
C ARG A 36 10.31 12.73 4.12
N PHE A 37 9.04 12.33 4.05
CA PHE A 37 7.90 13.13 3.60
C PHE A 37 6.65 12.67 4.36
N LEU A 38 5.58 13.45 4.31
CA LEU A 38 4.29 13.10 4.89
C LEU A 38 3.32 12.75 3.76
N SER A 39 2.61 11.63 3.88
CA SER A 39 1.53 11.27 2.96
C SER A 39 0.27 10.91 3.75
N LYS A 40 -0.76 11.74 3.60
CA LYS A 40 -2.11 11.48 4.13
C LYS A 40 -3.04 10.98 3.02
N HIS A 41 -2.82 11.46 1.79
CA HIS A 41 -3.58 11.09 0.62
C HIS A 41 -2.69 10.39 -0.41
N ILE A 42 -3.15 9.21 -0.85
CA ILE A 42 -2.45 8.38 -1.83
C ILE A 42 -3.42 8.11 -2.97
N SER A 43 -3.04 8.52 -4.18
CA SER A 43 -3.86 8.27 -5.37
C SER A 43 -3.50 6.90 -5.96
N HIS A 44 -4.29 5.88 -5.58
CA HIS A 44 -4.16 4.51 -6.07
C HIS A 44 -4.28 4.45 -7.61
N ARG A 45 -3.23 3.92 -8.26
CA ARG A 45 -3.02 3.92 -9.72
C ARG A 45 -3.19 5.29 -10.38
N GLY A 46 -2.82 6.35 -9.67
CA GLY A 46 -3.00 7.73 -10.12
C GLY A 46 -4.44 8.25 -10.04
N GLY A 47 -5.33 7.61 -9.28
CA GLY A 47 -6.73 8.01 -9.18
C GLY A 47 -7.63 7.26 -10.17
N ALA A 48 -7.54 5.93 -10.17
CA ALA A 48 -8.29 5.06 -11.09
C ALA A 48 -9.83 5.17 -11.03
N GLY A 49 -10.40 5.87 -10.04
CA GLY A 49 -11.83 6.21 -10.01
C GLY A 49 -12.20 7.44 -10.85
N GLU A 50 -11.22 8.25 -11.24
CA GLU A 50 -11.41 9.57 -11.86
C GLU A 50 -10.91 9.61 -13.31
N ASN A 51 -9.87 8.83 -13.63
CA ASN A 51 -9.28 8.68 -14.96
C ASN A 51 -8.89 7.21 -15.21
N LEU A 52 -8.51 6.89 -16.45
CA LEU A 52 -7.94 5.59 -16.77
C LEU A 52 -6.71 5.31 -15.91
N GLU A 53 -6.74 4.19 -15.18
CA GLU A 53 -5.70 3.80 -14.22
C GLU A 53 -4.30 3.76 -14.83
N ASN A 54 -3.27 4.12 -14.06
CA ASN A 54 -1.86 4.01 -14.47
C ASN A 54 -1.49 4.78 -15.75
N THR A 55 -2.22 5.86 -16.08
CA THR A 55 -1.92 6.73 -17.23
C THR A 55 -1.28 8.05 -16.81
N MET A 56 -0.59 8.73 -17.74
CA MET A 56 -0.01 10.06 -17.46
C MET A 56 -1.11 11.06 -17.13
N ALA A 57 -2.27 10.99 -17.81
CA ALA A 57 -3.42 11.83 -17.50
C ALA A 57 -3.94 11.61 -16.07
N ALA A 58 -4.04 10.37 -15.59
CA ALA A 58 -4.44 10.08 -14.21
C ALA A 58 -3.44 10.67 -13.21
N PHE A 59 -2.14 10.42 -13.39
CA PHE A 59 -1.10 10.98 -12.53
C PHE A 59 -1.12 12.51 -12.51
N GLN A 60 -1.25 13.14 -13.68
CA GLN A 60 -1.34 14.60 -13.78
C GLN A 60 -2.57 15.13 -13.06
N HIS A 61 -3.72 14.48 -13.21
CA HIS A 61 -4.95 14.85 -12.52
C HIS A 61 -4.78 14.75 -11.00
N ALA A 62 -4.28 13.61 -10.50
CA ALA A 62 -4.02 13.36 -9.09
C ALA A 62 -3.09 14.42 -8.45
N VAL A 63 -2.01 14.79 -9.14
CA VAL A 63 -1.12 15.86 -8.70
C VAL A 63 -1.84 17.22 -8.70
N THR A 64 -2.65 17.50 -9.71
CA THR A 64 -3.41 18.76 -9.83
C THR A 64 -4.43 18.93 -8.70
N VAL A 65 -5.08 17.84 -8.27
CA VAL A 65 -6.04 17.86 -7.16
C VAL A 65 -5.38 17.81 -5.78
N GLY A 66 -4.03 17.77 -5.72
CA GLY A 66 -3.27 17.90 -4.48
C GLY A 66 -3.00 16.58 -3.75
N THR A 67 -2.78 15.48 -4.48
CA THR A 67 -2.34 14.22 -3.86
C THR A 67 -0.97 14.36 -3.21
N ASP A 68 -0.75 13.69 -2.07
CA ASP A 68 0.56 13.71 -1.40
C ASP A 68 1.51 12.64 -1.99
N MET A 69 0.96 11.55 -2.52
CA MET A 69 1.73 10.44 -3.09
C MET A 69 0.94 9.76 -4.21
N LEU A 70 1.60 9.47 -5.33
CA LEU A 70 1.05 8.59 -6.35
C LEU A 70 1.34 7.15 -5.95
N GLU A 71 0.39 6.25 -6.16
CA GLU A 71 0.67 4.82 -6.18
C GLU A 71 0.52 4.31 -7.61
N LEU A 72 1.41 3.40 -8.01
CA LEU A 72 1.44 2.83 -9.34
C LEU A 72 1.99 1.41 -9.34
N ASP A 73 1.65 0.69 -10.40
CA ASP A 73 1.96 -0.72 -10.59
C ASP A 73 3.01 -0.91 -11.69
N CYS A 74 4.07 -1.68 -11.44
CA CYS A 74 5.16 -1.90 -12.39
C CYS A 74 5.20 -3.33 -12.92
N HIS A 75 5.42 -3.44 -14.24
CA HIS A 75 5.81 -4.65 -14.96
C HIS A 75 7.02 -4.39 -15.86
N ILE A 76 7.54 -5.44 -16.48
CA ILE A 76 8.65 -5.36 -17.42
C ILE A 76 8.29 -6.02 -18.74
N THR A 77 8.63 -5.37 -19.85
CA THR A 77 8.43 -5.88 -21.20
C THR A 77 9.53 -6.86 -21.60
N LYS A 78 9.37 -7.53 -22.75
CA LYS A 78 10.35 -8.45 -23.34
C LYS A 78 11.69 -7.78 -23.66
N ASP A 79 11.66 -6.50 -24.01
CA ASP A 79 12.84 -5.65 -24.25
C ASP A 79 13.31 -4.90 -22.99
N GLU A 80 12.90 -5.37 -21.81
CA GLU A 80 13.35 -4.90 -20.49
C GLU A 80 13.01 -3.44 -20.14
N GLU A 81 12.00 -2.85 -20.80
CA GLU A 81 11.47 -1.55 -20.42
C GLU A 81 10.50 -1.71 -19.25
N VAL A 82 10.63 -0.85 -18.23
CA VAL A 82 9.72 -0.84 -17.07
C VAL A 82 8.49 -0.02 -17.40
N VAL A 83 7.35 -0.69 -17.44
CA VAL A 83 6.05 -0.11 -17.78
C VAL A 83 5.13 -0.04 -16.57
N VAL A 84 4.21 0.92 -16.61
CA VAL A 84 3.27 1.17 -15.52
C VAL A 84 1.89 0.65 -15.91
N SER A 85 1.47 -0.46 -15.30
CA SER A 85 0.21 -1.15 -15.59
C SER A 85 -0.15 -2.11 -14.44
N HIS A 86 -1.43 -2.33 -14.16
CA HIS A 86 -1.81 -3.19 -13.03
C HIS A 86 -1.66 -4.69 -13.34
N ASP A 87 -2.28 -5.15 -14.42
CA ASP A 87 -2.38 -6.58 -14.73
C ASP A 87 -1.17 -7.07 -15.53
N GLU A 88 -0.72 -8.30 -15.27
CA GLU A 88 0.27 -8.98 -16.09
C GLU A 88 -0.27 -9.28 -17.49
N ASN A 89 -1.54 -9.72 -17.57
CA ASN A 89 -2.24 -10.02 -18.80
C ASN A 89 -3.10 -8.82 -19.24
N LEU A 90 -2.95 -8.40 -20.50
CA LEU A 90 -3.58 -7.19 -21.02
C LEU A 90 -5.06 -7.35 -21.38
N LYS A 91 -5.66 -8.54 -21.22
CA LYS A 91 -7.03 -8.80 -21.67
C LYS A 91 -8.07 -7.85 -21.06
N ARG A 92 -7.95 -7.50 -19.78
CA ARG A 92 -8.90 -6.58 -19.12
C ARG A 92 -8.73 -5.15 -19.66
N SER A 93 -7.48 -4.69 -19.75
CA SER A 93 -7.19 -3.28 -19.99
C SER A 93 -7.15 -2.91 -21.47
N THR A 94 -6.87 -3.86 -22.38
CA THR A 94 -6.73 -3.60 -23.82
C THR A 94 -7.61 -4.50 -24.68
N GLY A 95 -8.20 -5.56 -24.11
CA GLY A 95 -8.92 -6.60 -24.84
C GLY A 95 -8.02 -7.67 -25.47
N VAL A 96 -6.70 -7.50 -25.45
CA VAL A 96 -5.74 -8.44 -26.06
C VAL A 96 -5.25 -9.45 -25.02
N ASN A 97 -5.46 -10.74 -25.29
CA ASN A 97 -5.04 -11.82 -24.39
C ASN A 97 -3.56 -12.18 -24.55
N VAL A 98 -2.68 -11.32 -24.01
CA VAL A 98 -1.23 -11.48 -24.03
C VAL A 98 -0.63 -10.89 -22.75
N ASN A 99 0.50 -11.44 -22.29
CA ASN A 99 1.19 -10.90 -21.12
C ASN A 99 2.16 -9.79 -21.54
N ILE A 100 2.36 -8.81 -20.65
CA ILE A 100 3.31 -7.70 -20.87
C ILE A 100 4.72 -8.23 -21.15
N SER A 101 5.15 -9.28 -20.44
CA SER A 101 6.47 -9.89 -20.59
C SER A 101 6.73 -10.52 -21.96
N ASP A 102 5.68 -10.76 -22.76
CA ASP A 102 5.80 -11.40 -24.09
C ASP A 102 5.99 -10.38 -25.22
N LEU A 103 5.75 -9.09 -24.95
CA LEU A 103 5.77 -8.00 -25.93
C LEU A 103 6.93 -7.05 -25.69
N LYS A 104 7.45 -6.45 -26.77
CA LYS A 104 8.28 -5.25 -26.69
C LYS A 104 7.44 -4.04 -26.35
N TYR A 105 8.04 -2.97 -25.82
CA TYR A 105 7.30 -1.76 -25.49
C TYR A 105 6.52 -1.17 -26.67
N CYS A 106 7.13 -1.15 -27.87
CA CYS A 106 6.48 -0.65 -29.08
C CYS A 106 5.32 -1.51 -29.60
N GLU A 107 5.17 -2.74 -29.09
CA GLU A 107 4.11 -3.68 -29.45
C GLU A 107 2.92 -3.61 -28.48
N LEU A 108 3.04 -2.85 -27.39
CA LEU A 108 1.97 -2.76 -26.38
C LEU A 108 0.71 -2.09 -26.98
N PRO A 109 -0.46 -2.77 -26.89
CA PRO A 109 -1.71 -2.18 -27.32
C PRO A 109 -2.14 -1.05 -26.38
N PRO A 110 -2.88 -0.05 -26.88
CA PRO A 110 -3.46 0.97 -26.03
C PRO A 110 -4.55 0.38 -25.13
N TYR A 111 -4.79 1.02 -24.00
CA TYR A 111 -5.95 0.77 -23.16
C TYR A 111 -7.27 1.01 -23.90
N LEU A 112 -8.30 0.32 -23.46
CA LEU A 112 -9.68 0.65 -23.79
C LEU A 112 -10.00 2.04 -23.20
N GLY A 113 -10.78 2.85 -23.92
CA GLY A 113 -11.19 4.19 -23.46
C GLY A 113 -12.08 4.17 -22.21
N LYS A 114 -12.48 2.97 -21.77
CA LYS A 114 -13.29 2.72 -20.59
C LYS A 114 -12.84 1.43 -19.91
N LEU A 115 -12.60 1.49 -18.60
CA LEU A 115 -12.11 0.36 -17.81
C LEU A 115 -12.95 0.17 -16.56
N ASP A 116 -13.14 -1.10 -16.18
CA ASP A 116 -13.68 -1.45 -14.88
C ASP A 116 -12.62 -1.23 -13.80
N VAL A 117 -12.96 -0.46 -12.76
CA VAL A 117 -12.09 -0.21 -11.62
C VAL A 117 -12.06 -1.48 -10.75
N SER A 118 -10.95 -2.21 -10.79
CA SER A 118 -10.89 -3.58 -10.23
C SER A 118 -11.15 -3.66 -8.72
N PHE A 119 -11.05 -2.54 -8.02
CA PHE A 119 -11.22 -2.41 -6.58
C PHE A 119 -12.45 -1.57 -6.21
N GLN A 120 -13.31 -1.21 -7.16
CA GLN A 120 -14.59 -0.55 -6.92
C GLN A 120 -15.70 -1.17 -7.77
N LYS A 121 -16.72 -1.75 -7.12
CA LYS A 121 -17.81 -2.42 -7.83
C LYS A 121 -18.63 -1.41 -8.64
N ALA A 122 -18.95 -1.79 -9.88
CA ALA A 122 -19.79 -1.00 -10.80
C ALA A 122 -19.28 0.43 -10.99
N CYS A 123 -17.97 0.63 -10.78
CA CYS A 123 -17.27 1.84 -11.08
C CYS A 123 -16.47 1.61 -12.35
N GLN A 124 -16.65 2.50 -13.31
CA GLN A 124 -15.90 2.52 -14.54
C GLN A 124 -15.23 3.88 -14.65
N CYS A 125 -13.97 3.87 -15.04
CA CYS A 125 -13.26 5.09 -15.40
C CYS A 125 -13.22 5.21 -16.91
N GLU A 126 -13.20 6.45 -17.39
CA GLU A 126 -13.16 6.79 -18.80
C GLU A 126 -12.05 7.83 -19.01
N GLY A 127 -11.41 7.82 -20.18
CA GLY A 127 -10.34 8.74 -20.48
C GLY A 127 -9.85 8.65 -21.92
N LYS A 128 -9.14 9.69 -22.35
CA LYS A 128 -8.58 9.78 -23.71
C LYS A 128 -7.13 9.33 -23.80
N ASP A 129 -6.36 9.51 -22.73
CA ASP A 129 -5.00 8.97 -22.64
C ASP A 129 -5.08 7.47 -22.40
N ASN A 130 -4.74 6.71 -23.43
CA ASN A 130 -4.85 5.26 -23.42
C ASN A 130 -3.49 4.58 -23.62
N ARG A 131 -2.38 5.29 -23.46
CA ARG A 131 -1.06 4.71 -23.60
C ARG A 131 -0.57 4.18 -22.25
N ILE A 132 0.03 3.00 -22.25
CA ILE A 132 0.77 2.47 -21.11
C ILE A 132 2.09 3.25 -20.98
N PRO A 133 2.30 4.05 -19.92
CA PRO A 133 3.50 4.85 -19.79
C PRO A 133 4.69 4.02 -19.33
N LEU A 134 5.89 4.53 -19.62
CA LEU A 134 7.13 4.03 -19.03
C LEU A 134 7.33 4.66 -17.65
N LEU A 135 7.91 3.92 -16.71
CA LEU A 135 8.19 4.46 -15.37
C LEU A 135 9.11 5.69 -15.42
N LYS A 136 10.05 5.71 -16.36
CA LYS A 136 10.96 6.85 -16.56
C LYS A 136 10.20 8.13 -16.94
N GLU A 137 9.15 8.03 -17.76
CA GLU A 137 8.32 9.19 -18.15
C GLU A 137 7.54 9.73 -16.96
N VAL A 138 7.04 8.84 -16.08
CA VAL A 138 6.39 9.24 -14.82
C VAL A 138 7.40 9.98 -13.93
N PHE A 139 8.63 9.49 -13.84
CA PHE A 139 9.67 10.16 -13.03
C PHE A 139 10.07 11.53 -13.58
N GLU A 140 10.17 11.67 -14.90
CA GLU A 140 10.46 12.93 -15.59
C GLU A 140 9.35 13.97 -15.38
N ALA A 141 8.09 13.54 -15.50
CA ALA A 141 6.94 14.43 -15.34
C ALA A 141 6.68 14.84 -13.88
N PHE A 142 6.97 13.95 -12.93
CA PHE A 142 6.69 14.15 -11.51
C PHE A 142 7.96 13.98 -10.66
N PRO A 143 8.97 14.87 -10.81
CA PRO A 143 10.27 14.74 -10.15
C PRO A 143 10.19 14.95 -8.63
N ASN A 144 9.22 15.73 -8.15
CA ASN A 144 9.09 16.11 -6.75
C ASN A 144 7.91 15.45 -6.02
N THR A 145 7.12 14.63 -6.72
CA THR A 145 5.96 13.95 -6.15
C THR A 145 6.40 12.61 -5.57
N PRO A 146 6.08 12.30 -4.29
CA PRO A 146 6.31 10.97 -3.75
C PRO A 146 5.59 9.87 -4.54
N ILE A 147 6.23 8.71 -4.69
CA ILE A 147 5.68 7.57 -5.44
C ILE A 147 5.82 6.27 -4.65
N ASN A 148 4.70 5.59 -4.44
CA ASN A 148 4.64 4.21 -3.99
C ASN A 148 4.61 3.28 -5.21
N ILE A 149 5.58 2.37 -5.30
CA ILE A 149 5.74 1.45 -6.43
C ILE A 149 5.40 0.03 -6.00
N ASP A 150 4.41 -0.56 -6.67
CA ASP A 150 4.03 -1.97 -6.53
C ASP A 150 4.63 -2.84 -7.63
N ILE A 151 5.44 -3.83 -7.23
CA ILE A 151 6.04 -4.82 -8.13
C ILE A 151 5.08 -6.00 -8.27
N LYS A 152 4.34 -6.05 -9.39
CA LYS A 152 3.20 -6.98 -9.55
C LYS A 152 3.61 -8.43 -9.79
N VAL A 153 4.82 -8.65 -10.29
CA VAL A 153 5.37 -9.98 -10.58
C VAL A 153 6.66 -10.18 -9.81
N ASN A 154 6.83 -11.34 -9.18
CA ASN A 154 8.02 -11.70 -8.43
C ASN A 154 9.22 -11.95 -9.37
N ASN A 155 9.80 -10.87 -9.90
CA ASN A 155 10.83 -10.88 -10.92
C ASN A 155 12.02 -10.01 -10.49
N ASN A 156 13.18 -10.64 -10.28
CA ASN A 156 14.40 -9.95 -9.83
C ASN A 156 14.90 -8.91 -10.85
N LEU A 157 14.72 -9.15 -12.15
CA LEU A 157 15.14 -8.19 -13.18
C LEU A 157 14.29 -6.92 -13.11
N LEU A 158 12.97 -7.06 -12.95
CA LEU A 158 12.07 -5.92 -12.77
C LEU A 158 12.44 -5.10 -11.52
N ILE A 159 12.65 -5.76 -10.37
CA ILE A 159 13.06 -5.09 -9.12
C ILE A 159 14.37 -4.32 -9.34
N LYS A 160 15.36 -4.94 -9.99
CA LYS A 160 16.64 -4.33 -10.30
C LYS A 160 16.49 -3.10 -11.22
N LYS A 161 15.75 -3.22 -12.32
CA LYS A 161 15.53 -2.13 -13.28
C LYS A 161 14.80 -0.95 -12.64
N VAL A 162 13.81 -1.20 -11.78
CA VAL A 162 13.14 -0.14 -11.01
C VAL A 162 14.11 0.53 -10.04
N SER A 163 14.93 -0.25 -9.31
CA SER A 163 15.96 0.29 -8.42
C SER A 163 16.99 1.16 -9.18
N GLU A 164 17.43 0.72 -10.36
CA GLU A 164 18.31 1.48 -11.26
C GLU A 164 17.68 2.81 -11.69
N LEU A 165 16.40 2.80 -12.11
CA LEU A 165 15.67 4.03 -12.44
C LEU A 165 15.54 4.95 -11.22
N VAL A 166 15.19 4.42 -10.04
CA VAL A 166 15.09 5.26 -8.83
C VAL A 166 16.42 5.94 -8.50
N LYS A 167 17.54 5.22 -8.62
CA LYS A 167 18.90 5.76 -8.45
C LYS A 167 19.26 6.79 -9.50
N GLN A 168 18.96 6.51 -10.78
CA GLN A 168 19.22 7.40 -11.91
C GLN A 168 18.52 8.76 -11.72
N TYR A 169 17.29 8.75 -11.22
CA TYR A 169 16.50 9.95 -10.94
C TYR A 169 16.70 10.50 -9.52
N ARG A 170 17.60 9.90 -8.71
CA ARG A 170 17.97 10.32 -7.34
C ARG A 170 16.77 10.49 -6.40
N ARG A 171 15.79 9.60 -6.50
CA ARG A 171 14.49 9.74 -5.83
C ARG A 171 14.23 8.73 -4.71
N GLU A 172 15.26 8.05 -4.19
CA GLU A 172 15.17 7.10 -3.07
C GLU A 172 14.51 7.70 -1.82
N HIS A 173 14.64 9.01 -1.64
CA HIS A 173 14.10 9.75 -0.50
C HIS A 173 12.60 10.03 -0.59
N ILE A 174 12.00 9.89 -1.77
CA ILE A 174 10.56 10.12 -2.06
C ILE A 174 9.92 8.93 -2.80
N THR A 175 10.57 7.78 -2.85
CA THR A 175 10.00 6.53 -3.37
C THR A 175 9.72 5.57 -2.22
N VAL A 176 8.68 4.74 -2.35
CA VAL A 176 8.34 3.68 -1.40
C VAL A 176 8.17 2.37 -2.16
N TRP A 177 8.67 1.28 -1.59
CA TRP A 177 8.30 -0.07 -2.04
C TRP A 177 6.99 -0.49 -1.38
N GLY A 178 5.92 -0.61 -2.16
CA GLY A 178 4.61 -1.05 -1.70
C GLY A 178 4.23 -2.39 -2.28
N ASN A 179 4.22 -3.46 -1.48
CA ASN A 179 3.74 -4.75 -1.98
C ASN A 179 3.16 -5.60 -0.84
N ALA A 180 2.07 -6.33 -1.14
CA ALA A 180 1.41 -7.18 -0.16
C ALA A 180 2.18 -8.50 0.13
N SER A 181 3.02 -8.96 -0.80
CA SER A 181 3.85 -10.15 -0.65
C SER A 181 5.13 -9.85 0.13
N TYR A 182 5.32 -10.56 1.24
CA TYR A 182 6.54 -10.44 2.04
C TYR A 182 7.80 -10.79 1.24
N GLU A 183 7.74 -11.80 0.36
CA GLU A 183 8.89 -12.21 -0.44
C GLU A 183 9.35 -11.12 -1.42
N ILE A 184 8.40 -10.44 -2.07
CA ILE A 184 8.71 -9.35 -3.00
C ILE A 184 9.28 -8.16 -2.24
N VAL A 185 8.66 -7.78 -1.10
CA VAL A 185 9.18 -6.69 -0.24
C VAL A 185 10.60 -7.00 0.24
N GLU A 186 10.91 -8.24 0.63
CA GLU A 186 12.26 -8.66 1.00
C GLU A 186 13.26 -8.47 -0.13
N LYS A 187 12.91 -8.87 -1.36
CA LYS A 187 13.78 -8.72 -2.53
C LYS A 187 14.00 -7.25 -2.86
N CYS A 188 12.94 -6.43 -2.84
CA CYS A 188 13.03 -4.98 -3.06
C CYS A 188 13.93 -4.30 -2.02
N TYR A 189 13.75 -4.62 -0.74
CA TYR A 189 14.56 -4.06 0.34
C TYR A 189 16.04 -4.47 0.24
N LYS A 190 16.32 -5.71 -0.16
CA LYS A 190 17.70 -6.18 -0.39
C LYS A 190 18.35 -5.50 -1.57
N GLU A 191 17.61 -5.27 -2.65
CA GLU A 191 18.10 -4.58 -3.85
C GLU A 191 18.41 -3.10 -3.56
N ASN A 192 17.56 -2.42 -2.79
CA ASN A 192 17.79 -1.04 -2.39
C ASN A 192 17.14 -0.73 -1.03
N SER A 193 17.94 -0.79 0.03
CA SER A 193 17.50 -0.55 1.41
C SER A 193 17.39 0.94 1.78
N GLU A 194 17.85 1.85 0.91
CA GLU A 194 17.62 3.29 1.08
C GLU A 194 16.18 3.68 0.79
N ILE A 195 15.46 2.87 0.02
CA ILE A 195 14.04 3.08 -0.28
C ILE A 195 13.21 2.51 0.89
N PRO A 196 12.38 3.33 1.56
CA PRO A 196 11.48 2.86 2.61
C PRO A 196 10.49 1.82 2.10
N ILE A 197 10.08 0.92 3.00
CA ILE A 197 9.13 -0.16 2.68
C ILE A 197 7.81 -0.01 3.43
N LEU A 198 6.76 -0.49 2.78
CA LEU A 198 5.41 -0.66 3.32
C LEU A 198 5.24 -2.01 4.01
N PHE A 199 4.24 -2.12 4.89
CA PHE A 199 3.85 -3.38 5.51
C PHE A 199 3.22 -4.38 4.52
N SER A 200 3.91 -5.50 4.29
CA SER A 200 3.28 -6.66 3.62
C SER A 200 2.15 -7.26 4.47
N LEU A 201 1.26 -8.03 3.84
CA LEU A 201 0.11 -8.63 4.54
C LEU A 201 0.56 -9.53 5.71
N GLN A 202 1.61 -10.32 5.50
CA GLN A 202 2.20 -11.16 6.55
C GLN A 202 2.70 -10.32 7.74
N ARG A 203 3.32 -9.16 7.47
CA ARG A 203 3.82 -8.26 8.50
C ARG A 203 2.67 -7.56 9.24
N VAL A 204 1.60 -7.20 8.55
CA VAL A 204 0.36 -6.70 9.18
C VAL A 204 -0.18 -7.73 10.18
N LEU A 205 -0.36 -8.99 9.76
CA LEU A 205 -0.86 -10.06 10.63
C LEU A 205 0.05 -10.30 11.85
N LEU A 206 1.37 -10.24 11.66
CA LEU A 206 2.34 -10.34 12.75
C LEU A 206 2.17 -9.20 13.76
N ILE A 207 2.05 -7.95 13.31
CA ILE A 207 1.86 -6.79 14.19
C ILE A 207 0.55 -6.91 14.98
N LEU A 208 -0.53 -7.40 14.36
CA LEU A 208 -1.78 -7.64 15.06
C LEU A 208 -1.62 -8.72 16.15
N GLY A 209 -0.97 -9.84 15.82
CA GLY A 209 -0.68 -10.89 16.80
C GLY A 209 0.13 -10.36 17.99
N LEU A 210 1.18 -9.58 17.71
CA LEU A 210 2.01 -8.93 18.73
C LEU A 210 1.22 -7.90 19.55
N PHE A 211 0.31 -7.17 18.93
CA PHE A 211 -0.55 -6.20 19.60
C PHE A 211 -1.48 -6.89 20.61
N PHE A 212 -2.20 -7.92 20.18
CA PHE A 212 -3.15 -8.63 21.05
C PHE A 212 -2.47 -9.50 22.13
N THR A 213 -1.21 -9.91 21.92
CA THR A 213 -0.41 -10.61 22.94
C THR A 213 0.34 -9.67 23.88
N GLY A 214 0.32 -8.34 23.64
CA GLY A 214 1.05 -7.35 24.44
C GLY A 214 2.56 -7.32 24.19
N LEU A 215 3.05 -8.03 23.17
CA LEU A 215 4.47 -8.13 22.82
C LEU A 215 4.94 -7.06 21.81
N LEU A 216 4.02 -6.36 21.15
CA LEU A 216 4.32 -5.31 20.16
C LEU A 216 5.35 -4.28 20.64
N PRO A 217 5.32 -3.77 21.88
CA PRO A 217 6.27 -2.76 22.34
C PRO A 217 7.73 -3.23 22.34
N PHE A 218 8.00 -4.53 22.36
CA PHE A 218 9.35 -5.08 22.42
C PHE A 218 9.94 -5.40 21.04
N VAL A 219 9.11 -5.39 19.98
CA VAL A 219 9.55 -5.83 18.65
C VAL A 219 9.96 -4.63 17.80
N PRO A 220 11.18 -4.64 17.20
CA PRO A 220 11.60 -3.62 16.25
C PRO A 220 10.77 -3.71 14.97
N ILE A 221 10.40 -2.54 14.44
CA ILE A 221 9.69 -2.40 13.17
C ILE A 221 10.61 -1.68 12.20
N ARG A 222 10.76 -2.23 11.00
CA ARG A 222 11.60 -1.65 9.93
C ARG A 222 10.77 -0.85 8.94
N GLU A 223 9.52 -1.25 8.71
CA GLU A 223 8.58 -0.63 7.81
C GLU A 223 8.27 0.81 8.26
N GLN A 224 7.98 1.68 7.29
CA GLN A 224 7.71 3.10 7.51
C GLN A 224 6.28 3.51 7.13
N PHE A 225 5.61 2.71 6.31
CA PHE A 225 4.26 2.95 5.82
C PHE A 225 3.37 1.77 6.14
N PHE A 226 2.32 2.00 6.92
CA PHE A 226 1.29 1.04 7.27
C PHE A 226 0.01 1.44 6.55
N GLU A 227 -0.17 0.86 5.36
CA GLU A 227 -1.37 1.06 4.55
C GLU A 227 -2.27 -0.17 4.70
N ILE A 228 -3.53 0.06 5.05
CA ILE A 228 -4.50 -1.03 5.20
C ILE A 228 -5.76 -0.75 4.39
N PRO A 229 -6.21 -1.72 3.57
CA PRO A 229 -7.55 -1.67 3.02
C PRO A 229 -8.54 -1.80 4.17
N MET A 230 -9.43 -0.82 4.34
CA MET A 230 -10.48 -0.92 5.35
C MET A 230 -11.35 -2.15 5.06
N PRO A 231 -11.43 -3.14 5.97
CA PRO A 231 -12.22 -4.35 5.71
C PRO A 231 -13.69 -4.05 5.41
N SER A 232 -14.25 -3.02 6.05
CA SER A 232 -15.59 -2.51 5.76
C SER A 232 -15.79 -2.01 4.32
N ILE A 233 -14.73 -1.61 3.60
CA ILE A 233 -14.81 -1.29 2.16
C ILE A 233 -14.93 -2.58 1.33
N ILE A 234 -14.30 -3.70 1.73
CA ILE A 234 -14.46 -5.01 1.05
C ILE A 234 -15.94 -5.44 1.00
N LEU A 235 -16.74 -5.10 2.02
CA LEU A 235 -18.19 -5.33 2.03
C LEU A 235 -18.95 -4.51 0.98
N LYS A 236 -18.44 -3.33 0.59
CA LYS A 236 -19.02 -2.51 -0.49
C LYS A 236 -18.66 -3.05 -1.87
N LEU A 237 -17.57 -3.82 -1.98
CA LEU A 237 -17.08 -4.39 -3.24
C LEU A 237 -17.77 -5.71 -3.62
N LYS A 238 -18.27 -6.48 -2.65
CA LYS A 238 -19.05 -7.72 -2.89
C LYS A 238 -20.54 -7.47 -2.68
N GLU A 239 -21.40 -8.20 -3.40
CA GLU A 239 -22.85 -8.09 -3.14
C GLU A 239 -23.16 -8.59 -1.73
N PRO A 240 -23.77 -7.78 -0.84
CA PRO A 240 -24.08 -8.23 0.51
C PRO A 240 -25.01 -9.44 0.53
N HIS A 241 -25.79 -9.66 -0.53
CA HIS A 241 -26.75 -10.76 -0.67
C HIS A 241 -26.13 -12.09 -1.11
N THR A 242 -24.95 -12.07 -1.74
CA THR A 242 -24.24 -13.30 -2.14
C THR A 242 -23.29 -13.81 -1.07
N MET A 243 -23.11 -13.04 0.02
CA MET A 243 -22.19 -13.39 1.10
C MET A 243 -22.86 -14.23 2.18
N SER A 244 -22.17 -15.30 2.58
CA SER A 244 -22.59 -16.13 3.70
C SER A 244 -22.54 -15.35 5.03
N ARG A 245 -23.32 -15.81 6.02
CA ARG A 245 -23.25 -15.24 7.39
C ARG A 245 -21.83 -15.33 7.97
N SER A 246 -21.10 -16.40 7.68
CA SER A 246 -19.71 -16.58 8.14
C SER A 246 -18.75 -15.56 7.51
N GLN A 247 -18.89 -15.24 6.22
CA GLN A 247 -18.07 -14.23 5.57
C GLN A 247 -18.33 -12.83 6.15
N LYS A 248 -19.60 -12.48 6.41
CA LYS A 248 -19.95 -11.21 7.06
C LYS A 248 -19.37 -11.10 8.48
N PHE A 249 -19.45 -12.19 9.25
CA PHE A 249 -18.84 -12.26 10.58
C PHE A 249 -17.32 -12.11 10.52
N LEU A 250 -16.64 -12.77 9.57
CA LEU A 250 -15.20 -12.65 9.41
C LEU A 250 -14.75 -11.23 9.05
N ILE A 251 -15.49 -10.52 8.18
CA ILE A 251 -15.16 -9.13 7.86
C ILE A 251 -15.43 -8.21 9.05
N TRP A 252 -16.55 -8.38 9.73
CA TRP A 252 -16.82 -7.62 10.96
C TRP A 252 -15.72 -7.84 12.02
N LEU A 253 -15.31 -9.09 12.20
CA LEU A 253 -14.23 -9.43 13.12
C LEU A 253 -12.89 -8.82 12.67
N SER A 254 -12.57 -8.87 11.37
CA SER A 254 -11.33 -8.27 10.87
C SER A 254 -11.34 -6.75 11.03
N ASP A 255 -12.45 -6.07 10.76
CA ASP A 255 -12.62 -4.63 10.98
C ASP A 255 -12.37 -4.28 12.46
N ILE A 256 -12.96 -5.05 13.38
CA ILE A 256 -12.73 -4.89 14.82
C ILE A 256 -11.26 -5.10 15.20
N LEU A 257 -10.62 -6.15 14.68
CA LEU A 257 -9.25 -6.49 15.06
C LEU A 257 -8.23 -5.50 14.47
N LEU A 258 -8.43 -5.06 13.24
CA LEU A 258 -7.54 -4.16 12.50
C LEU A 258 -7.71 -2.70 12.92
N MET A 259 -8.95 -2.23 13.08
CA MET A 259 -9.26 -0.82 13.31
C MET A 259 -9.14 -0.44 14.78
N ARG A 260 -7.92 -0.54 15.32
CA ARG A 260 -7.62 -0.23 16.73
C ARG A 260 -6.84 1.07 16.85
N LYS A 261 -7.47 2.10 17.42
CA LYS A 261 -6.83 3.40 17.68
C LYS A 261 -5.51 3.26 18.44
N ALA A 262 -5.47 2.43 19.50
CA ALA A 262 -4.26 2.22 20.29
C ALA A 262 -3.10 1.63 19.48
N LEU A 263 -3.39 0.76 18.49
CA LEU A 263 -2.38 0.24 17.56
C LEU A 263 -1.83 1.38 16.69
N PHE A 264 -2.71 2.17 16.08
CA PHE A 264 -2.29 3.28 15.22
C PHE A 264 -1.52 4.34 16.00
N ASP A 265 -1.98 4.73 17.18
CA ASP A 265 -1.27 5.64 18.08
C ASP A 265 0.14 5.13 18.39
N HIS A 266 0.28 3.83 18.69
CA HIS A 266 1.59 3.20 18.94
C HIS A 266 2.50 3.26 17.71
N LEU A 267 2.01 2.88 16.53
CA LEU A 267 2.78 2.92 15.28
C LEU A 267 3.20 4.35 14.92
N THR A 268 2.28 5.31 15.01
CA THR A 268 2.55 6.73 14.76
C THR A 268 3.54 7.32 15.77
N ALA A 269 3.46 6.94 17.04
CA ALA A 269 4.45 7.34 18.06
C ALA A 269 5.86 6.80 17.74
N ARG A 270 5.96 5.68 17.01
CA ARG A 270 7.22 5.14 16.48
C ARG A 270 7.66 5.78 15.16
N GLY A 271 6.90 6.71 14.61
CA GLY A 271 7.21 7.43 13.36
C GLY A 271 6.74 6.73 12.09
N ILE A 272 5.91 5.70 12.22
CA ILE A 272 5.31 4.99 11.09
C ILE A 272 4.09 5.78 10.60
N GLN A 273 4.01 6.00 9.30
CA GLN A 273 2.87 6.64 8.66
C GLN A 273 1.74 5.63 8.51
N VAL A 274 0.57 5.95 9.05
CA VAL A 274 -0.61 5.10 8.96
C VAL A 274 -1.57 5.76 7.99
N SER A 275 -1.86 5.09 6.89
CA SER A 275 -2.77 5.57 5.85
C SER A 275 -3.86 4.55 5.60
N PHE A 276 -5.07 5.02 5.35
CA PHE A 276 -6.22 4.18 5.04
C PHE A 276 -6.54 4.31 3.57
N TRP A 277 -6.79 3.19 2.91
CA TRP A 277 -7.32 3.23 1.55
C TRP A 277 -8.76 3.75 1.61
N ASN A 278 -8.96 5.01 1.22
CA ASN A 278 -10.27 5.58 0.99
C ASN A 278 -10.49 5.63 -0.53
N ASP A 279 -11.11 4.58 -1.06
CA ASP A 279 -11.53 4.50 -2.47
C ASP A 279 -12.71 5.44 -2.80
N ALA A 280 -12.95 6.49 -2.02
CA ALA A 280 -14.11 7.35 -2.15
C ALA A 280 -13.72 8.76 -2.60
N PHE A 281 -13.11 8.90 -3.77
CA PHE A 281 -13.18 10.15 -4.52
C PHE A 281 -14.37 10.11 -5.48
N LYS A 282 -15.54 10.42 -4.92
CA LYS A 282 -16.53 11.27 -5.59
C LYS A 282 -16.60 12.56 -4.76
N GLN A 283 -16.19 13.66 -5.37
CA GLN A 283 -16.08 15.01 -4.80
C GLN A 283 -17.20 15.40 -3.83
N HIS A 284 -16.86 16.15 -2.78
CA HIS A 284 -17.33 17.53 -2.66
C HIS A 284 -16.36 18.38 -1.81
N SER A 285 -15.72 19.34 -2.48
CA SER A 285 -15.37 20.62 -1.89
C SER A 285 -16.67 21.30 -1.43
N SER A 286 -16.98 21.26 -0.14
CA SER A 286 -17.76 22.28 0.58
C SER A 286 -18.01 21.86 2.03
N ALA A 287 -17.49 22.68 2.97
CA ALA A 287 -17.86 22.80 4.40
C ALA A 287 -17.64 21.53 5.27
N VAL A 288 -16.92 21.53 6.40
CA VAL A 288 -16.68 22.49 7.49
C VAL A 288 -15.30 22.20 8.10
#